data_AF-A0A933G1H3-F1
#
_entry.id   AF-A0A933G1H3-F1
#
_cell.length_a   1.000
_cell.length_b   1.000
_cell.length_c   1.000
_cell.angle_alpha   90.00
_cell.angle_beta   90.00
_cell.angle_gamma   90.00
#
_symmetry.space_group_name_H-M   'P 1'
#
loop_
_entity.id
_entity.type
_entity.pdbx_description
1 polymer ?
#
loop_
_entity_poly.entity_id
_entity_poly.type
_entity_poly.pdbx_seq_one_letter_code
_entity_poly.pdbx_strand_id
1 'polypeptide(L)'
;MRILSLGFPLPGPAIDNHSFASAPSFFDYDALVVEPLALSRLIEEVVEGGAEHGTRAGERVVNGATGPDSVSLADLLNDRRDETARLVARGGLVVCFAAPNAVHPRVTGFSGCDRYFWLPAPPGLQYREPFLRRGAGAEIVPTEHDHPFGPVASQLRGKLAYRAYFDEDAPGAAGALRVFARSAGGAAIGIELALERGRAVFLPPPAREPAGDERYAISNAIQEAIRHTLRLASASSAPDWLGAYDLPGLAGRAVARQEAQGRLSGAQEALSAAEESLQELERYRRLLWQEGTYGLEEPVRDALALLGFRVVAQDLDAPAQLLLERGPSETETVLLEVDASEEAAGMDGHYRLRRRLEEAIAQGKPKRGLLIINGHRKTAPAKRPAQHQEPLRIAAESLRYCLATSAQLFHAVRAALEGDEATVRAFRERLLTTEGVLTED
;
A
#
# COMPACT_ATOMS: atom_id res chain seq x y z
N MET A 1 16.63 13.86 -28.51
CA MET A 1 16.12 13.80 -27.14
C MET A 1 17.29 13.73 -26.19
N ARG A 2 17.56 14.81 -25.45
CA ARG A 2 18.55 14.89 -24.37
C ARG A 2 17.82 15.09 -23.05
N ILE A 3 18.19 14.32 -22.04
CA ILE A 3 17.59 14.36 -20.70
C ILE A 3 18.68 14.78 -19.71
N LEU A 4 18.38 15.72 -18.84
CA LEU A 4 19.24 16.10 -17.73
C LEU A 4 18.67 15.52 -16.43
N SER A 5 19.42 14.63 -15.78
CA SER A 5 19.04 14.08 -14.48
C SER A 5 19.78 14.80 -13.36
N LEU A 6 19.03 15.37 -12.42
CA LEU A 6 19.52 16.22 -11.34
C LEU A 6 19.31 15.54 -9.99
N GLY A 7 20.42 15.17 -9.34
CA GLY A 7 20.40 14.57 -8.00
C GLY A 7 19.90 13.12 -7.94
N PHE A 8 19.60 12.51 -9.08
CA PHE A 8 19.22 11.10 -9.20
C PHE A 8 19.91 10.46 -10.40
N PRO A 9 21.05 9.76 -10.22
CA PRO A 9 21.83 9.26 -11.34
C PRO A 9 21.08 8.15 -12.10
N LEU A 10 20.79 8.40 -13.37
CA LEU A 10 20.10 7.49 -14.28
C LEU A 10 21.04 7.05 -15.42
N PRO A 11 21.21 5.75 -15.66
CA PRO A 11 22.03 5.25 -16.77
C PRO A 11 21.31 5.44 -18.11
N GLY A 12 22.01 5.92 -19.13
CA GLY A 12 21.47 5.96 -20.49
C GLY A 12 22.29 6.86 -21.41
N PRO A 13 22.38 6.55 -22.71
CA PRO A 13 23.16 7.34 -23.67
C PRO A 13 22.57 8.73 -23.93
N ALA A 14 21.29 8.94 -23.60
CA ALA A 14 20.60 10.21 -23.76
C ALA A 14 20.54 11.04 -22.45
N ILE A 15 21.14 10.55 -21.36
CA ILE A 15 21.03 11.14 -20.03
C ILE A 15 22.38 11.72 -19.60
N ASP A 16 22.39 13.02 -19.31
CA ASP A 16 23.48 13.68 -18.61
C ASP A 16 23.13 13.76 -17.12
N ASN A 17 24.04 13.33 -16.24
CA ASN A 17 23.81 13.29 -14.80
C ASN A 17 24.62 14.39 -14.10
N HIS A 18 23.95 15.30 -13.40
CA HIS A 18 24.58 16.43 -12.74
C HIS A 18 23.93 16.73 -11.37
N SER A 19 24.58 17.60 -10.60
CA SER A 19 23.93 18.29 -9.48
C SER A 19 23.25 19.57 -9.99
N PHE A 20 22.38 20.17 -9.19
CA PHE A 20 21.82 21.50 -9.52
C PHE A 20 22.90 22.58 -9.69
N ALA A 21 24.03 22.47 -8.97
CA ALA A 21 25.12 23.44 -9.07
C ALA A 21 25.99 23.24 -10.31
N SER A 22 26.32 21.99 -10.64
CA SER A 22 27.30 21.67 -11.69
C SER A 22 26.68 21.40 -13.06
N ALA A 23 25.36 21.51 -13.19
CA ALA A 23 24.66 21.25 -14.42
C ALA A 23 24.90 22.33 -15.50
N PRO A 24 24.99 21.95 -16.79
CA PRO A 24 24.80 22.90 -17.88
C PRO A 24 23.38 23.50 -17.86
N SER A 25 23.16 24.52 -18.69
CA SER A 25 21.88 25.24 -18.76
C SER A 25 20.72 24.27 -19.00
N PHE A 26 19.68 24.34 -18.16
CA PHE A 26 18.57 23.37 -18.26
C PHE A 26 17.85 23.46 -19.60
N PHE A 27 17.74 24.67 -20.17
CA PHE A 27 17.13 24.91 -21.48
C PHE A 27 17.97 24.43 -22.67
N ASP A 28 19.06 23.68 -22.49
CA ASP A 28 19.70 22.94 -23.57
C ASP A 28 19.14 21.51 -23.73
N TYR A 29 18.24 21.09 -22.84
CA TYR A 29 17.70 19.72 -22.75
C TYR A 29 16.21 19.64 -23.08
N ASP A 30 15.77 18.51 -23.63
CA ASP A 30 14.35 18.30 -23.96
C ASP A 30 13.52 17.99 -22.70
N ALA A 31 14.15 17.38 -21.70
CA ALA A 31 13.51 17.08 -20.43
C ALA A 31 14.47 17.11 -19.23
N LEU A 32 13.94 17.41 -18.05
CA LEU A 32 14.61 17.30 -16.76
C LEU A 32 14.04 16.12 -15.97
N VAL A 33 14.89 15.38 -15.26
CA VAL A 33 14.49 14.44 -14.20
C VAL A 33 15.09 14.92 -12.90
N VAL A 34 14.26 15.19 -11.90
CA VAL A 34 14.67 15.91 -10.70
C VAL A 34 14.30 15.13 -9.44
N GLU A 35 15.31 14.90 -8.59
CA GLU A 35 15.11 14.51 -7.19
C GLU A 35 15.22 15.75 -6.29
N PRO A 36 14.09 16.34 -5.86
CA PRO A 36 14.11 17.61 -5.13
C PRO A 36 14.71 17.47 -3.71
N LEU A 37 14.77 16.27 -3.13
CA LEU A 37 15.50 16.06 -1.86
C LEU A 37 17.01 16.21 -2.02
N ALA A 38 17.56 15.91 -3.20
CA ALA A 38 18.97 16.16 -3.48
C ALA A 38 19.26 17.67 -3.59
N LEU A 39 18.35 18.45 -4.16
CA LEU A 39 18.43 19.92 -4.16
C LEU A 39 18.37 20.48 -2.73
N SER A 40 17.38 20.05 -1.93
CA SER A 40 17.30 20.48 -0.52
C SER A 40 18.58 20.17 0.25
N ARG A 41 19.18 18.97 0.05
CA ARG A 41 20.46 18.61 0.68
C ARG A 41 21.60 19.53 0.26
N LEU A 42 21.75 19.79 -1.04
CA LEU A 42 22.76 20.73 -1.55
C LEU A 42 22.62 22.12 -0.91
N ILE A 43 21.39 22.62 -0.81
CA ILE A 43 21.12 23.93 -0.19
C ILE A 43 21.59 23.93 1.27
N GLU A 44 21.21 22.93 2.06
CA GLU A 44 21.62 22.86 3.47
C GLU A 44 23.12 22.64 3.63
N GLU A 45 23.75 21.82 2.79
CA GLU A 45 25.20 21.59 2.79
C GLU A 45 25.99 22.88 2.54
N VAL A 46 25.56 23.72 1.59
CA VAL A 46 26.19 25.03 1.32
C VAL A 46 25.92 26.02 2.44
N VAL A 47 24.70 26.04 3.00
CA VAL A 47 24.32 26.94 4.10
C VAL A 47 25.10 26.64 5.38
N GLU A 48 25.28 25.36 5.69
CA GLU A 48 25.95 24.88 6.90
C GLU A 48 27.48 24.80 6.74
N GLY A 49 27.98 24.91 5.50
CA GLY A 49 29.39 24.68 5.19
C GLY A 49 29.81 23.22 5.34
N GLY A 50 28.86 22.30 5.18
CA GLY A 50 29.07 20.85 5.34
C GLY A 50 29.79 20.18 4.17
N ALA A 51 29.69 20.77 2.97
CA ALA A 51 30.38 20.29 1.78
C ALA A 51 30.72 21.44 0.80
N GLU A 52 31.78 21.26 0.01
CA GLU A 52 32.11 22.18 -1.07
C GLU A 52 31.38 21.78 -2.37
N HIS A 53 30.69 22.74 -2.97
CA HIS A 53 30.03 22.59 -4.25
C HIS A 53 30.62 23.56 -5.27
N GLY A 54 30.76 23.11 -6.52
CA GLY A 54 31.26 23.92 -7.62
C GLY A 54 30.24 24.05 -8.75
N THR A 55 30.24 25.20 -9.42
CA THR A 55 29.52 25.38 -10.68
C THR A 55 30.19 24.57 -11.79
N ARG A 56 29.53 24.47 -12.94
CA ARG A 56 30.14 23.87 -14.14
C ARG A 56 31.44 24.59 -14.57
N ALA A 57 31.56 25.89 -14.31
CA ALA A 57 32.75 26.68 -14.61
C ALA A 57 33.87 26.52 -13.56
N GLY A 58 33.61 25.77 -12.47
CA GLY A 58 34.57 25.55 -11.39
C GLY A 58 34.52 26.60 -10.28
N GLU A 59 33.55 27.52 -10.30
CA GLU A 59 33.38 28.53 -9.25
C GLU A 59 32.79 27.88 -8.00
N ARG A 60 33.28 28.25 -6.82
CA ARG A 60 32.74 27.72 -5.57
C ARG A 60 31.37 28.32 -5.27
N VAL A 61 30.39 27.50 -4.89
CA VAL A 61 29.08 27.97 -4.45
C VAL A 61 29.15 28.33 -2.96
N VAL A 62 28.74 29.55 -2.60
CA VAL A 62 28.77 30.05 -1.22
C VAL A 62 27.44 30.66 -0.80
N ASN A 63 27.07 30.50 0.47
CA ASN A 63 25.89 31.16 1.05
C ASN A 63 26.18 32.64 1.42
N GLY A 64 26.52 33.45 0.43
CA GLY A 64 26.92 34.84 0.59
C GLY A 64 26.87 35.60 -0.74
N ALA A 65 27.58 36.73 -0.83
CA ALA A 65 27.67 37.50 -2.06
C ALA A 65 28.58 36.82 -3.10
N THR A 66 28.25 36.97 -4.38
CA THR A 66 29.10 36.56 -5.51
C THR A 66 30.43 37.33 -5.48
N GLY A 67 31.52 36.62 -5.76
CA GLY A 67 32.89 37.14 -5.78
C GLY A 67 33.66 36.65 -6.99
N PRO A 68 34.97 36.95 -7.10
CA PRO A 68 35.77 36.61 -8.29
C PRO A 68 35.85 35.11 -8.61
N ASP A 69 35.90 34.26 -7.58
CA ASP A 69 36.07 32.79 -7.71
C ASP A 69 34.88 32.01 -7.11
N SER A 70 33.79 32.70 -6.78
CA SER A 70 32.65 32.08 -6.11
C SER A 70 31.32 32.70 -6.53
N VAL A 71 30.30 31.87 -6.69
CA VAL A 71 28.93 32.31 -6.98
C VAL A 71 28.09 32.26 -5.70
N SER A 72 27.21 33.25 -5.55
CA SER A 72 26.16 33.20 -4.53
C SER A 72 25.23 32.02 -4.78
N LEU A 73 24.88 31.29 -3.70
CA LEU A 73 23.82 30.29 -3.75
C LEU A 73 22.50 30.90 -4.24
N ALA A 74 22.16 32.12 -3.81
CA ALA A 74 20.93 32.77 -4.23
C ALA A 74 20.91 33.07 -5.74
N ASP A 75 22.02 33.58 -6.28
CA ASP A 75 22.15 33.86 -7.71
C ASP A 75 22.04 32.56 -8.52
N LEU A 76 22.77 31.53 -8.12
CA LEU A 76 22.70 30.21 -8.74
C LEU A 76 21.28 29.65 -8.74
N LEU A 77 20.56 29.71 -7.61
CA LEU A 77 19.19 29.21 -7.52
C LEU A 77 18.24 30.00 -8.41
N ASN A 78 18.35 31.33 -8.46
CA ASN A 78 17.57 32.16 -9.38
C ASN A 78 17.84 31.78 -10.85
N ASP A 79 19.11 31.57 -11.21
CA ASP A 79 19.47 31.12 -12.56
C ASP A 79 18.80 29.78 -12.88
N ARG A 80 18.81 28.80 -11.95
CA ARG A 80 18.14 27.51 -12.17
C ARG A 80 16.63 27.63 -12.33
N ARG A 81 15.99 28.56 -11.62
CA ARG A 81 14.56 28.87 -11.82
C ARG A 81 14.32 29.42 -13.22
N ASP A 82 15.10 30.41 -13.63
CA ASP A 82 14.96 31.06 -14.93
C ASP A 82 15.25 30.10 -16.09
N GLU A 83 16.24 29.21 -15.91
CA GLU A 83 16.54 28.15 -16.86
C GLU A 83 15.40 27.14 -17.00
N THR A 84 14.80 26.73 -15.88
CA THR A 84 13.62 25.83 -15.87
C THR A 84 12.44 26.50 -16.57
N ALA A 85 12.19 27.78 -16.30
CA ALA A 85 11.13 28.55 -16.95
C ALA A 85 11.33 28.59 -18.48
N ARG A 86 12.57 28.82 -18.96
CA ARG A 86 12.89 28.80 -20.40
C ARG A 86 12.68 27.43 -21.03
N LEU A 87 13.03 26.35 -20.33
CA LEU A 87 12.78 24.98 -20.78
C LEU A 87 11.28 24.71 -20.95
N VAL A 88 10.47 25.09 -19.96
CA VAL A 88 9.02 24.91 -20.01
C VAL A 88 8.38 25.78 -21.10
N ALA A 89 8.79 27.05 -21.24
CA ALA A 89 8.27 27.98 -22.23
C ALA A 89 8.48 27.52 -23.69
N ARG A 90 9.44 26.64 -23.96
CA ARG A 90 9.65 26.03 -25.28
C ARG A 90 9.03 24.64 -25.45
N GLY A 91 8.23 24.19 -24.50
CA GLY A 91 7.56 22.88 -24.54
C GLY A 91 8.34 21.71 -23.93
N GLY A 92 9.37 22.00 -23.13
CA GLY A 92 10.10 20.98 -22.40
C GLY A 92 9.28 20.31 -21.30
N LEU A 93 9.77 19.17 -20.84
CA LEU A 93 9.16 18.34 -19.80
C LEU A 93 10.01 18.34 -18.54
N VAL A 94 9.40 18.58 -17.38
CA VAL A 94 10.03 18.34 -16.07
C VAL A 94 9.40 17.10 -15.46
N VAL A 95 10.21 16.08 -15.15
CA VAL A 95 9.81 14.92 -14.35
C VAL A 95 10.40 15.10 -12.96
N CYS A 96 9.57 15.18 -11.94
CA CYS A 96 9.99 15.43 -10.57
C CYS A 96 9.54 14.28 -9.65
N PHE A 97 10.44 13.78 -8.82
CA PHE A 97 10.01 12.88 -7.75
C PHE A 97 9.29 13.67 -6.65
N ALA A 98 8.07 13.27 -6.33
CA ALA A 98 7.20 13.97 -5.41
C ALA A 98 7.73 13.85 -3.97
N ALA A 99 7.94 14.99 -3.33
CA ALA A 99 8.34 15.11 -1.94
C ALA A 99 7.50 16.21 -1.26
N PRO A 100 7.28 16.18 0.06
CA PRO A 100 6.64 17.29 0.75
C PRO A 100 7.40 18.59 0.51
N ASN A 101 6.75 19.75 0.54
CA ASN A 101 7.52 21.00 0.48
C ASN A 101 8.38 21.18 1.75
N ALA A 102 9.47 21.92 1.64
CA ALA A 102 10.32 22.36 2.74
C ALA A 102 10.84 23.77 2.46
N VAL A 103 10.88 24.63 3.47
CA VAL A 103 11.39 26.00 3.35
C VAL A 103 12.85 26.04 3.78
N HIS A 104 13.66 26.82 3.07
CA HIS A 104 15.09 27.01 3.28
C HIS A 104 15.37 28.47 3.67
N PRO A 105 15.06 28.89 4.92
CA PRO A 105 15.06 30.32 5.30
C PRO A 105 16.47 30.92 5.43
N ARG A 106 17.51 30.08 5.47
CA ARG A 106 18.90 30.49 5.72
C ARG A 106 19.68 30.82 4.44
N VAL A 107 19.04 30.81 3.27
CA VAL A 107 19.68 31.21 2.02
C VAL A 107 19.80 32.73 1.96
N THR A 108 21.02 33.23 2.09
CA THR A 108 21.33 34.66 2.12
C THR A 108 20.90 35.32 0.81
N GLY A 109 20.06 36.35 0.88
CA GLY A 109 19.60 37.09 -0.30
C GLY A 109 18.43 36.45 -1.05
N PHE A 110 17.83 35.36 -0.54
CA PHE A 110 16.72 34.68 -1.22
C PHE A 110 15.52 34.43 -0.30
N SER A 111 14.60 35.41 -0.27
CA SER A 111 13.37 35.32 0.52
C SER A 111 12.38 34.34 -0.09
N GLY A 112 11.85 33.43 0.72
CA GLY A 112 10.83 32.47 0.27
C GLY A 112 11.38 31.27 -0.51
N CYS A 113 12.68 30.96 -0.36
CA CYS A 113 13.27 29.74 -0.90
C CYS A 113 12.57 28.51 -0.32
N ASP A 114 11.87 27.75 -1.15
CA ASP A 114 11.29 26.46 -0.78
C ASP A 114 11.69 25.36 -1.78
N ARG A 115 11.43 24.09 -1.50
CA ARG A 115 11.90 22.96 -2.31
C ARG A 115 11.53 23.04 -3.80
N TYR A 116 10.46 23.76 -4.12
CA TYR A 116 9.88 23.86 -5.46
C TYR A 116 10.01 25.26 -6.07
N PHE A 117 10.78 26.17 -5.46
CA PHE A 117 10.96 27.56 -5.93
C PHE A 117 11.38 27.64 -7.41
N TRP A 118 12.09 26.63 -7.91
CA TRP A 118 12.68 26.55 -9.24
C TRP A 118 11.68 26.10 -10.32
N LEU A 119 10.57 25.48 -9.91
CA LEU A 119 9.58 24.89 -10.83
C LEU A 119 8.46 25.89 -11.09
N PRO A 120 8.20 26.29 -12.35
CA PRO A 120 7.02 27.09 -12.69
C PRO A 120 5.73 26.37 -12.31
N ALA A 121 4.76 27.11 -11.76
CA ALA A 121 3.45 26.60 -11.40
C ALA A 121 2.35 27.18 -12.30
N PRO A 122 1.22 26.46 -12.52
CA PRO A 122 0.02 27.04 -13.11
C PRO A 122 -0.47 28.27 -12.35
N PRO A 123 -1.16 29.23 -13.02
CA PRO A 123 -1.71 30.40 -12.36
C PRO A 123 -2.58 30.05 -11.14
N GLY A 124 -2.27 30.64 -9.98
CA GLY A 124 -3.00 30.42 -8.73
C GLY A 124 -2.59 29.16 -7.95
N LEU A 125 -1.75 28.29 -8.51
CA LEU A 125 -1.24 27.09 -7.85
C LEU A 125 0.09 27.37 -7.16
N GLN A 126 0.32 26.73 -6.00
CA GLN A 126 1.60 26.76 -5.31
C GLN A 126 1.95 25.33 -4.86
N TYR A 127 3.22 24.93 -4.97
CA TYR A 127 3.71 23.60 -4.59
C TYR A 127 3.86 23.45 -3.06
N ARG A 128 2.78 23.73 -2.32
CA ARG A 128 2.67 23.62 -0.86
C ARG A 128 1.22 23.37 -0.47
N GLU A 129 0.94 23.23 0.82
CA GLU A 129 -0.43 23.10 1.30
C GLU A 129 -1.29 24.32 0.86
N PRO A 130 -2.54 24.11 0.42
CA PRO A 130 -3.29 22.83 0.46
C PRO A 130 -2.98 21.85 -0.68
N PHE A 131 -2.34 22.29 -1.78
CA PHE A 131 -2.14 21.49 -2.98
C PHE A 131 -1.19 20.30 -2.79
N LEU A 132 0.02 20.53 -2.27
CA LEU A 132 1.02 19.49 -2.06
C LEU A 132 1.15 19.19 -0.57
N ARG A 133 0.70 18.01 -0.16
CA ARG A 133 0.63 17.60 1.25
C ARG A 133 1.58 16.46 1.55
N ARG A 134 2.01 16.37 2.81
CA ARG A 134 2.80 15.24 3.30
C ARG A 134 1.90 14.01 3.48
N GLY A 135 2.34 12.86 2.96
CA GLY A 135 1.72 11.56 3.22
C GLY A 135 2.63 10.43 2.71
N ALA A 136 2.67 9.29 3.40
CA ALA A 136 3.61 8.23 3.07
C ALA A 136 2.92 6.87 2.89
N GLY A 137 3.37 6.10 1.90
CA GLY A 137 2.91 4.74 1.67
C GLY A 137 3.55 4.09 0.44
N ALA A 138 3.31 2.79 0.25
CA ALA A 138 3.92 1.99 -0.81
C ALA A 138 2.92 1.52 -1.88
N GLU A 139 1.63 1.56 -1.57
CA GLU A 139 0.59 1.11 -2.50
C GLU A 139 0.29 2.19 -3.54
N ILE A 140 0.46 1.80 -4.80
CA ILE A 140 0.26 2.65 -5.97
C ILE A 140 -0.69 1.92 -6.91
N VAL A 141 -1.79 2.59 -7.23
CA VAL A 141 -2.85 2.14 -8.14
C VAL A 141 -2.81 3.06 -9.37
N PRO A 142 -2.29 2.58 -10.51
CA PRO A 142 -2.37 3.33 -11.77
C PRO A 142 -3.84 3.56 -12.16
N THR A 143 -4.24 4.80 -12.39
CA THR A 143 -5.62 5.15 -12.74
C THR A 143 -5.81 5.41 -14.22
N GLU A 144 -4.76 5.89 -14.91
CA GLU A 144 -4.82 6.20 -16.34
C GLU A 144 -3.72 5.45 -17.09
N HIS A 145 -4.13 4.35 -17.73
CA HIS A 145 -3.20 3.45 -18.42
C HIS A 145 -2.71 4.01 -19.77
N ASP A 146 -3.43 4.99 -20.34
CA ASP A 146 -3.06 5.71 -21.55
C ASP A 146 -2.10 6.87 -21.29
N HIS A 147 -1.94 7.28 -20.03
CA HIS A 147 -0.97 8.30 -19.65
C HIS A 147 0.46 7.76 -19.90
N PRO A 148 1.38 8.54 -20.51
CA PRO A 148 2.74 8.07 -20.82
C PRO A 148 3.51 7.55 -19.60
N PHE A 149 3.22 8.08 -18.41
CA PHE A 149 3.82 7.66 -17.14
C PHE A 149 3.00 6.62 -16.36
N GLY A 150 1.79 6.27 -16.81
CA GLY A 150 1.00 5.17 -16.24
C GLY A 150 1.75 3.83 -16.23
N PRO A 151 2.39 3.42 -17.36
CA PRO A 151 3.23 2.24 -17.40
C PRO A 151 4.42 2.29 -16.44
N VAL A 152 5.01 3.47 -16.17
CA VAL A 152 6.11 3.63 -15.22
C VAL A 152 5.62 3.29 -13.80
N ALA A 153 4.48 3.85 -13.40
CA ALA A 153 3.86 3.55 -12.10
C ALA A 153 3.48 2.06 -11.98
N SER A 154 2.98 1.45 -13.06
CA SER A 154 2.60 0.03 -13.07
C SER A 154 3.80 -0.91 -13.03
N GLN A 155 4.84 -0.68 -13.83
CA GLN A 155 6.02 -1.54 -13.94
C GLN A 155 6.90 -1.49 -12.69
N LEU A 156 6.90 -0.34 -12.00
CA LEU A 156 7.69 -0.12 -10.78
C LEU A 156 6.85 -0.28 -9.51
N ARG A 157 5.66 -0.91 -9.61
CA ARG A 157 4.83 -1.21 -8.44
C ARG A 157 5.62 -2.04 -7.42
N GLY A 158 5.52 -1.66 -6.14
CA GLY A 158 6.29 -2.25 -5.05
C GLY A 158 7.75 -1.78 -4.96
N LYS A 159 8.26 -1.03 -5.94
CA LYS A 159 9.61 -0.41 -5.93
C LYS A 159 9.57 1.09 -5.67
N LEU A 160 8.41 1.72 -5.85
CA LEU A 160 8.17 3.11 -5.54
C LEU A 160 7.43 3.25 -4.19
N ALA A 161 7.64 4.37 -3.50
CA ALA A 161 6.89 4.72 -2.30
C ALA A 161 6.60 6.23 -2.32
N TYR A 162 5.34 6.61 -2.20
CA TYR A 162 4.97 8.02 -2.17
C TYR A 162 5.34 8.63 -0.81
N ARG A 163 5.76 9.89 -0.85
CA ARG A 163 6.10 10.71 0.34
C ARG A 163 5.29 12.00 0.41
N ALA A 164 4.55 12.30 -0.64
CA ALA A 164 3.59 13.37 -0.74
C ALA A 164 2.41 12.93 -1.60
N TYR A 165 1.30 13.64 -1.46
CA TYR A 165 0.13 13.51 -2.32
C TYR A 165 -0.41 14.90 -2.67
N PHE A 166 -1.24 14.94 -3.71
CA PHE A 166 -1.79 16.15 -4.30
C PHE A 166 -3.28 16.25 -4.01
N ASP A 167 -3.72 17.44 -3.65
CA ASP A 167 -5.12 17.80 -3.46
C ASP A 167 -5.68 18.36 -4.76
N GLU A 168 -6.57 17.62 -5.40
CA GLU A 168 -7.18 17.97 -6.69
C GLU A 168 -8.14 19.16 -6.58
N ASP A 169 -8.67 19.40 -5.38
CA ASP A 169 -9.61 20.48 -5.09
C ASP A 169 -8.89 21.78 -4.70
N ALA A 170 -7.56 21.78 -4.67
CA ALA A 170 -6.78 22.96 -4.33
C ALA A 170 -6.99 24.09 -5.35
N PRO A 171 -6.97 25.36 -4.91
CA PRO A 171 -7.07 26.51 -5.82
C PRO A 171 -6.02 26.45 -6.93
N GLY A 172 -6.47 26.60 -8.17
CA GLY A 172 -5.59 26.57 -9.36
C GLY A 172 -5.26 25.16 -9.89
N ALA A 173 -5.71 24.08 -9.24
CA ALA A 173 -5.50 22.71 -9.73
C ALA A 173 -6.49 22.30 -10.83
N ALA A 174 -7.73 22.81 -10.75
CA ALA A 174 -8.80 22.48 -11.68
C ALA A 174 -8.43 22.82 -13.14
N GLY A 175 -8.50 21.83 -14.02
CA GLY A 175 -8.23 21.97 -15.46
C GLY A 175 -6.75 21.97 -15.85
N ALA A 176 -5.83 22.08 -14.89
CA ALA A 176 -4.39 22.01 -15.14
C ALA A 176 -3.77 20.64 -14.79
N LEU A 177 -4.50 19.81 -14.06
CA LEU A 177 -4.02 18.57 -13.45
C LEU A 177 -4.65 17.31 -14.07
N ARG A 178 -3.81 16.30 -14.33
CA ARG A 178 -4.20 14.97 -14.79
C ARG A 178 -3.60 13.91 -13.86
N VAL A 179 -4.43 13.09 -13.22
CA VAL A 179 -3.97 12.06 -12.26
C VAL A 179 -3.79 10.72 -12.97
N PHE A 180 -2.59 10.16 -12.95
CA PHE A 180 -2.32 8.84 -13.51
C PHE A 180 -1.99 7.77 -12.46
N ALA A 181 -1.80 8.15 -11.20
CA ALA A 181 -1.61 7.20 -10.11
C ALA A 181 -2.20 7.70 -8.79
N ARG A 182 -2.88 6.79 -8.07
CA ARG A 182 -3.48 7.02 -6.75
C ARG A 182 -2.90 6.08 -5.69
N SER A 183 -2.99 6.49 -4.43
CA SER A 183 -2.78 5.59 -3.30
C SER A 183 -3.98 4.66 -3.12
N ALA A 184 -3.84 3.62 -2.29
CA ALA A 184 -4.97 2.75 -1.92
C ALA A 184 -6.13 3.50 -1.25
N GLY A 185 -5.82 4.57 -0.51
CA GLY A 185 -6.81 5.48 0.06
C GLY A 185 -7.37 6.51 -0.92
N GLY A 186 -7.05 6.41 -2.21
CA GLY A 186 -7.58 7.27 -3.27
C GLY A 186 -6.87 8.61 -3.47
N ALA A 187 -5.84 8.95 -2.69
CA ALA A 187 -5.13 10.22 -2.83
C ALA A 187 -4.28 10.26 -4.13
N ALA A 188 -4.24 11.39 -4.83
CA ALA A 188 -3.43 11.55 -6.03
C ALA A 188 -1.93 11.58 -5.67
N ILE A 189 -1.13 10.66 -6.22
CA ILE A 189 0.30 10.52 -5.90
C ILE A 189 1.19 10.54 -7.15
N GLY A 190 0.60 10.40 -8.34
CA GLY A 190 1.25 10.65 -9.62
C GLY A 190 0.36 11.54 -10.48
N ILE A 191 0.86 12.73 -10.83
CA ILE A 191 0.11 13.75 -11.55
C ILE A 191 0.94 14.34 -12.70
N GLU A 192 0.26 14.81 -13.74
CA GLU A 192 0.80 15.71 -14.75
C GLU A 192 0.13 17.08 -14.59
N LEU A 193 0.93 18.13 -14.68
CA LEU A 193 0.52 19.52 -14.72
C LEU A 193 0.86 20.13 -16.08
N ALA A 194 -0.14 20.73 -16.72
CA ALA A 194 0.08 21.57 -17.89
C ALA A 194 0.71 22.91 -17.46
N LEU A 195 1.83 23.27 -18.07
CA LEU A 195 2.56 24.52 -17.78
C LEU A 195 2.75 25.30 -19.08
N GLU A 196 2.03 26.40 -19.32
CA GLU A 196 2.11 27.18 -20.56
C GLU A 196 2.22 26.32 -21.83
N ARG A 197 3.45 26.11 -22.35
CA ARG A 197 3.76 25.26 -23.51
C ARG A 197 4.37 23.90 -23.15
N GLY A 198 4.88 23.74 -21.94
CA GLY A 198 5.51 22.54 -21.40
C GLY A 198 4.64 21.83 -20.36
N ARG A 199 5.26 20.90 -19.63
CA ARG A 199 4.58 20.08 -18.61
C ARG A 199 5.49 19.77 -17.44
N ALA A 200 4.88 19.56 -16.27
CA ALA A 200 5.54 18.96 -15.11
C ALA A 200 4.83 17.67 -14.72
N VAL A 201 5.57 16.57 -14.60
CA VAL A 201 5.07 15.27 -14.16
C VAL A 201 5.68 14.96 -12.81
N PHE A 202 4.83 14.67 -11.82
CA PHE A 202 5.24 14.22 -10.50
C PHE A 202 5.10 12.70 -10.39
N LEU A 203 6.17 12.04 -9.97
CA LEU A 203 6.22 10.59 -9.74
C LEU A 203 6.49 10.29 -8.27
N PRO A 204 5.90 9.23 -7.70
CA PRO A 204 6.40 8.68 -6.45
C PRO A 204 7.90 8.33 -6.57
N PRO A 205 8.75 8.69 -5.60
CA PRO A 205 10.16 8.31 -5.63
C PRO A 205 10.34 6.80 -5.45
N PRO A 206 11.50 6.25 -5.84
CA PRO A 206 11.91 4.91 -5.42
C PRO A 206 11.86 4.75 -3.90
N ALA A 207 11.37 3.61 -3.42
CA ALA A 207 11.25 3.31 -2.00
C ALA A 207 12.63 3.28 -1.31
N ARG A 208 13.66 2.85 -2.04
CA ARG A 208 15.08 2.83 -1.65
C ARG A 208 15.95 3.24 -2.82
N GLU A 209 17.21 3.56 -2.55
CA GLU A 209 18.16 3.85 -3.62
C GLU A 209 18.30 2.61 -4.54
N PRO A 210 18.02 2.75 -5.86
CA PRO A 210 18.07 1.61 -6.76
C PRO A 210 19.51 1.22 -7.08
N ALA A 211 19.77 -0.08 -7.13
CA ALA A 211 21.08 -0.64 -7.43
C ALA A 211 21.01 -1.62 -8.62
N GLY A 212 22.11 -1.74 -9.36
CA GLY A 212 22.23 -2.68 -10.48
C GLY A 212 21.09 -2.55 -11.50
N ASP A 213 20.49 -3.68 -11.85
CA ASP A 213 19.43 -3.81 -12.87
C ASP A 213 18.19 -2.95 -12.57
N GLU A 214 17.89 -2.71 -11.29
CA GLU A 214 16.75 -1.87 -10.89
C GLU A 214 16.91 -0.43 -11.37
N ARG A 215 18.14 0.10 -11.33
CA ARG A 215 18.44 1.45 -11.79
C ARG A 215 18.28 1.57 -13.31
N TYR A 216 18.66 0.53 -14.06
CA TYR A 216 18.42 0.45 -15.50
C TYR A 216 16.93 0.36 -15.84
N ALA A 217 16.17 -0.46 -15.11
CA ALA A 217 14.74 -0.60 -15.31
C ALA A 217 14.00 0.73 -15.10
N ILE A 218 14.30 1.45 -14.01
CA ILE A 218 13.73 2.79 -13.74
C ILE A 218 14.12 3.77 -14.86
N SER A 219 15.39 3.81 -15.24
CA SER A 219 15.86 4.70 -16.29
C SER A 219 15.18 4.47 -17.63
N ASN A 220 15.07 3.20 -18.05
CA ASN A 220 14.44 2.84 -19.31
C ASN A 220 12.95 3.20 -19.32
N ALA A 221 12.24 2.94 -18.22
CA ALA A 221 10.83 3.29 -18.08
C ALA A 221 10.60 4.81 -18.17
N ILE A 222 11.40 5.61 -17.45
CA ILE A 222 11.32 7.08 -17.49
C ILE A 222 11.68 7.60 -18.89
N GLN A 223 12.74 7.10 -19.53
CA GLN A 223 13.12 7.53 -20.88
C GLN A 223 12.04 7.23 -21.91
N GLU A 224 11.38 6.07 -21.82
CA GLU A 224 10.26 5.73 -22.71
C GLU A 224 9.08 6.67 -22.51
N ALA A 225 8.71 6.92 -21.25
CA ALA A 225 7.62 7.84 -20.90
C ALA A 225 7.90 9.27 -21.39
N ILE A 226 9.13 9.78 -21.19
CA ILE A 226 9.56 11.09 -21.70
C ILE A 226 9.45 11.12 -23.23
N ARG A 227 9.95 10.08 -23.92
CA ARG A 227 9.90 10.02 -25.39
C ARG A 227 8.47 10.04 -25.91
N HIS A 228 7.59 9.26 -25.29
CA HIS A 228 6.18 9.22 -25.65
C HIS A 228 5.51 10.58 -25.40
N THR A 229 5.79 11.21 -24.25
CA THR A 229 5.26 12.53 -23.88
C THR A 229 5.70 13.62 -24.86
N LEU A 230 7.00 13.69 -25.19
CA LEU A 230 7.53 14.69 -26.13
C LEU A 230 7.04 14.46 -27.57
N ARG A 231 6.85 13.21 -27.99
CA ARG A 231 6.23 12.88 -29.29
C ARG A 231 4.76 13.31 -29.33
N LEU A 232 4.02 13.11 -28.25
CA LEU A 232 2.65 13.62 -28.10
C LEU A 232 2.59 15.15 -28.05
N ALA A 233 3.60 15.85 -27.54
CA ALA A 233 3.66 17.33 -27.64
C ALA A 233 3.96 17.81 -29.07
N SER A 234 4.73 17.02 -29.84
CA SER A 234 4.98 17.30 -31.26
C SER A 234 3.73 17.10 -32.11
N ALA A 235 2.79 16.26 -31.64
CA ALA A 235 1.43 16.22 -32.12
C ALA A 235 0.62 17.33 -31.43
N SER A 236 0.55 18.50 -32.04
CA SER A 236 -0.38 19.56 -31.63
C SER A 236 -1.78 18.98 -31.33
N SER A 237 -2.52 19.57 -30.39
CA SER A 237 -3.95 19.32 -30.25
C SER A 237 -4.60 19.28 -31.63
N ALA A 238 -5.40 18.25 -31.88
CA ALA A 238 -6.15 18.14 -33.12
C ALA A 238 -6.90 19.46 -33.35
N PRO A 239 -6.78 20.10 -34.52
CA PRO A 239 -7.56 21.29 -34.81
C PRO A 239 -9.05 21.01 -34.64
N ASP A 240 -9.82 21.98 -34.14
CA ASP A 240 -11.26 21.82 -33.87
C ASP A 240 -12.06 21.34 -35.10
N TRP A 241 -11.58 21.64 -36.31
CA TRP A 241 -12.19 21.20 -37.56
C TRP A 241 -12.03 19.71 -37.83
N LEU A 242 -11.09 19.01 -37.19
CA LEU A 242 -10.82 17.59 -37.45
C LEU A 242 -12.02 16.71 -37.08
N GLY A 243 -12.80 17.12 -36.08
CA GLY A 243 -14.06 16.46 -35.70
C GLY A 243 -15.15 16.54 -36.77
N ALA A 244 -15.01 17.42 -37.78
CA ALA A 244 -15.94 17.50 -38.91
C ALA A 244 -15.67 16.42 -39.99
N TYR A 245 -14.60 15.64 -39.86
CA TYR A 245 -14.23 14.60 -40.82
C TYR A 245 -14.47 13.22 -40.22
N ASP A 246 -15.60 12.62 -40.56
CA ASP A 246 -15.89 11.23 -40.21
C ASP A 246 -15.03 10.27 -41.02
N LEU A 247 -14.27 9.41 -40.33
CA LEU A 247 -13.54 8.33 -40.96
C LEU A 247 -14.38 7.05 -40.92
N PRO A 248 -14.72 6.44 -42.08
CA PRO A 248 -15.55 5.23 -42.10
C PRO A 248 -15.00 4.11 -41.21
N GLY A 249 -15.84 3.61 -40.30
CA GLY A 249 -15.49 2.55 -39.35
C GLY A 249 -14.78 3.01 -38.07
N LEU A 250 -14.42 4.29 -37.93
CA LEU A 250 -13.80 4.82 -36.71
C LEU A 250 -14.79 4.80 -35.54
N ALA A 251 -16.00 5.31 -35.72
CA ALA A 251 -17.04 5.32 -34.70
C ALA A 251 -17.35 3.90 -34.18
N GLY A 252 -17.53 2.94 -35.10
CA GLY A 252 -17.78 1.54 -34.73
C GLY A 252 -16.62 0.91 -33.94
N ARG A 253 -15.37 1.21 -34.30
CA ARG A 253 -14.19 0.75 -33.54
C ARG A 253 -14.05 1.43 -32.18
N ALA A 254 -14.42 2.71 -32.07
CA ALA A 254 -14.44 3.43 -30.80
C ALA A 254 -15.45 2.83 -29.82
N VAL A 255 -16.67 2.52 -30.30
CA VAL A 255 -17.69 1.80 -29.52
C VAL A 255 -17.20 0.42 -29.11
N ALA A 256 -16.66 -0.37 -30.05
CA ALA A 256 -16.12 -1.70 -29.73
C ALA A 256 -14.98 -1.66 -28.70
N ARG A 257 -14.12 -0.62 -28.74
CA ARG A 257 -13.09 -0.39 -27.71
C ARG A 257 -13.73 -0.12 -26.35
N GLN A 258 -14.72 0.77 -26.30
CA GLN A 258 -15.42 1.11 -25.05
C GLN A 258 -16.13 -0.12 -24.45
N GLU A 259 -16.79 -0.93 -25.28
CA GLU A 259 -17.42 -2.19 -24.84
C GLU A 259 -16.40 -3.22 -24.34
N ALA A 260 -15.25 -3.35 -25.02
CA ALA A 260 -14.17 -4.22 -24.56
C ALA A 260 -13.57 -3.76 -23.23
N GLN A 261 -13.41 -2.43 -23.04
CA GLN A 261 -12.97 -1.84 -21.78
C GLN A 261 -13.99 -2.10 -20.65
N GLY A 262 -15.29 -1.94 -20.93
CA GLY A 262 -16.34 -2.27 -19.98
C GLY A 262 -16.33 -3.75 -19.55
N ARG A 263 -16.15 -4.67 -20.51
CA ARG A 263 -16.00 -6.11 -20.21
C ARG A 263 -14.77 -6.42 -19.37
N LEU A 264 -13.65 -5.74 -19.62
CA LEU A 264 -12.43 -5.90 -18.81
C LEU A 264 -12.66 -5.44 -17.37
N SER A 265 -13.26 -4.26 -17.18
CA SER A 265 -13.59 -3.73 -15.85
C SER A 265 -14.50 -4.68 -15.08
N GLY A 266 -15.59 -5.15 -15.70
CA GLY A 266 -16.52 -6.09 -15.06
C GLY A 266 -15.86 -7.45 -14.73
N ALA A 267 -14.96 -7.94 -15.57
CA ALA A 267 -14.22 -9.17 -15.28
C ALA A 267 -13.22 -9.00 -14.10
N GLN A 268 -12.61 -7.82 -13.96
CA GLN A 268 -11.71 -7.51 -12.85
C GLN A 268 -12.45 -7.41 -11.52
N GLU A 269 -13.61 -6.76 -11.50
CA GLU A 269 -14.49 -6.71 -10.32
C GLU A 269 -14.95 -8.12 -9.91
N ALA A 270 -15.37 -8.94 -10.88
CA ALA A 270 -15.76 -10.32 -10.63
C ALA A 270 -14.61 -11.17 -10.09
N LEU A 271 -13.38 -10.96 -10.56
CA LEU A 271 -12.19 -11.64 -10.04
C LEU A 271 -11.92 -11.25 -8.59
N SER A 272 -11.93 -9.96 -8.26
CA SER A 272 -11.74 -9.48 -6.88
C SER A 272 -12.77 -10.08 -5.93
N ALA A 273 -14.06 -10.07 -6.33
CA ALA A 273 -15.12 -10.65 -5.52
C ALA A 273 -14.96 -12.18 -5.33
N ALA A 274 -14.49 -12.89 -6.38
CA ALA A 274 -14.19 -14.32 -6.29
C ALA A 274 -12.99 -14.62 -5.40
N GLU A 275 -11.95 -13.78 -5.43
CA GLU A 275 -10.76 -13.89 -4.57
C GLU A 275 -11.12 -13.62 -3.10
N GLU A 276 -11.93 -12.60 -2.81
CA GLU A 276 -12.45 -12.33 -1.46
C GLU A 276 -13.27 -13.51 -0.94
N SER A 277 -14.21 -14.02 -1.75
CA SER A 277 -15.03 -15.20 -1.40
C SER A 277 -14.17 -16.44 -1.15
N LEU A 278 -13.10 -16.62 -1.93
CA LEU A 278 -12.16 -17.73 -1.74
C LEU A 278 -11.39 -17.57 -0.42
N GLN A 279 -10.87 -16.38 -0.12
CA GLN A 279 -10.13 -16.10 1.11
C GLN A 279 -11.02 -16.32 2.36
N GLU A 280 -12.29 -15.93 2.29
CA GLU A 280 -13.27 -16.18 3.36
C GLU A 280 -13.47 -17.68 3.65
N LEU A 281 -13.43 -18.54 2.63
CA LEU A 281 -13.55 -19.98 2.80
C LEU A 281 -12.22 -20.62 3.21
N GLU A 282 -11.10 -20.14 2.68
CA GLU A 282 -9.76 -20.66 2.99
C GLU A 282 -9.38 -20.48 4.46
N ARG A 283 -9.89 -19.43 5.13
CA ARG A 283 -9.64 -19.23 6.57
C ARG A 283 -10.09 -20.43 7.41
N TYR A 284 -11.19 -21.11 7.06
CA TYR A 284 -11.65 -22.27 7.80
C TYR A 284 -10.77 -23.50 7.60
N ARG A 285 -10.04 -23.61 6.47
CA ARG A 285 -9.06 -24.69 6.25
C ARG A 285 -7.90 -24.61 7.24
N ARG A 286 -7.63 -23.42 7.81
CA ARG A 286 -6.60 -23.21 8.84
C ARG A 286 -6.87 -24.00 10.11
N LEU A 287 -8.13 -24.28 10.44
CA LEU A 287 -8.53 -25.16 11.55
C LEU A 287 -7.81 -26.51 11.50
N LEU A 288 -7.50 -27.00 10.29
CA LEU A 288 -6.93 -28.30 10.11
C LEU A 288 -5.42 -28.33 10.38
N TRP A 289 -4.67 -27.24 10.31
CA TRP A 289 -3.20 -27.35 10.32
C TRP A 289 -2.45 -26.28 11.11
N GLN A 290 -3.10 -25.16 11.44
CA GLN A 290 -2.47 -24.08 12.19
C GLN A 290 -2.30 -24.43 13.67
N GLU A 291 -1.45 -23.65 14.34
CA GLU A 291 -1.19 -23.72 15.78
C GLU A 291 -1.14 -22.32 16.40
N GLY A 292 -1.15 -22.28 17.73
CA GLY A 292 -0.96 -21.06 18.51
C GLY A 292 -2.13 -20.06 18.47
N THR A 293 -2.03 -19.03 19.30
CA THR A 293 -3.02 -17.97 19.45
C THR A 293 -3.28 -17.24 18.13
N TYR A 294 -2.22 -16.83 17.42
CA TYR A 294 -2.34 -16.06 16.18
C TYR A 294 -2.63 -16.92 14.93
N GLY A 295 -2.56 -18.26 15.02
CA GLY A 295 -2.77 -19.15 13.88
C GLY A 295 -4.06 -19.96 13.98
N LEU A 296 -4.35 -20.56 15.13
CA LEU A 296 -5.49 -21.45 15.34
C LEU A 296 -6.66 -20.76 16.04
N GLU A 297 -6.42 -19.83 16.98
CA GLU A 297 -7.50 -19.28 17.79
C GLU A 297 -8.47 -18.42 16.97
N GLU A 298 -7.95 -17.61 16.06
CA GLU A 298 -8.74 -16.79 15.13
C GLU A 298 -9.73 -17.64 14.30
N PRO A 299 -9.30 -18.66 13.52
CA PRO A 299 -10.26 -19.48 12.76
C PRO A 299 -11.20 -20.30 13.65
N VAL A 300 -10.83 -20.63 14.89
CA VAL A 300 -11.73 -21.28 15.85
C VAL A 300 -12.84 -20.31 16.28
N ARG A 301 -12.50 -19.05 16.56
CA ARG A 301 -13.48 -18.01 16.91
C ARG A 301 -14.43 -17.74 15.76
N ASP A 302 -13.91 -17.60 14.54
CA ASP A 302 -14.72 -17.40 13.33
C ASP A 302 -15.66 -18.59 13.07
N ALA A 303 -15.17 -19.80 13.27
CA ALA A 303 -15.98 -21.01 13.14
C ALA A 303 -17.10 -21.05 14.17
N LEU A 304 -16.82 -20.76 15.43
CA LEU A 304 -17.83 -20.71 16.48
C LEU A 304 -18.84 -19.57 16.25
N ALA A 305 -18.39 -18.42 15.73
CA ALA A 305 -19.27 -17.34 15.33
C ALA A 305 -20.23 -17.76 14.20
N LEU A 306 -19.71 -18.45 13.18
CA LEU A 306 -20.52 -19.01 12.10
C LEU A 306 -21.55 -20.03 12.63
N LEU A 307 -21.19 -20.81 13.65
CA LEU A 307 -22.10 -21.74 14.33
C LEU A 307 -23.09 -21.04 15.28
N GLY A 308 -23.07 -19.71 15.37
CA GLY A 308 -24.03 -18.91 16.13
C GLY A 308 -23.64 -18.63 17.59
N PHE A 309 -22.37 -18.81 17.96
CA PHE A 309 -21.85 -18.28 19.21
C PHE A 309 -21.50 -16.80 19.05
N ARG A 310 -21.80 -15.98 20.05
CA ARG A 310 -21.28 -14.60 20.10
C ARG A 310 -19.92 -14.61 20.80
N VAL A 311 -18.86 -14.29 20.07
CA VAL A 311 -17.51 -14.18 20.62
C VAL A 311 -17.35 -12.84 21.34
N VAL A 312 -17.04 -12.88 22.63
CA VAL A 312 -16.77 -11.72 23.49
C VAL A 312 -15.27 -11.67 23.74
N ALA A 313 -14.57 -11.00 22.83
CA ALA A 313 -13.18 -10.61 23.00
C ALA A 313 -12.94 -9.33 22.19
N GLN A 314 -12.24 -8.36 22.80
CA GLN A 314 -11.93 -7.08 22.16
C GLN A 314 -10.60 -7.13 21.37
N ASP A 315 -9.75 -8.11 21.64
CA ASP A 315 -8.43 -8.30 21.05
C ASP A 315 -8.05 -9.80 21.07
N LEU A 316 -7.15 -10.24 20.17
CA LEU A 316 -6.56 -11.58 20.12
C LEU A 316 -5.68 -11.88 21.35
N ASP A 317 -5.10 -10.84 21.95
CA ASP A 317 -4.28 -10.97 23.17
C ASP A 317 -5.12 -11.25 24.43
N ALA A 318 -6.46 -11.11 24.33
CA ALA A 318 -7.39 -11.44 25.41
C ALA A 318 -8.04 -12.81 25.17
N PRO A 319 -8.06 -13.70 26.18
CA PRO A 319 -8.55 -15.06 26.01
C PRO A 319 -10.08 -15.08 25.82
N ALA A 320 -10.56 -15.81 24.80
CA ALA A 320 -11.93 -15.69 24.32
C ALA A 320 -12.98 -16.15 25.33
N GLN A 321 -14.12 -15.46 25.35
CA GLN A 321 -15.35 -15.93 25.97
C GLN A 321 -16.41 -16.06 24.88
N LEU A 322 -17.20 -17.13 24.94
CA LEU A 322 -18.30 -17.36 24.01
C LEU A 322 -19.60 -17.20 24.77
N LEU A 323 -20.57 -16.54 24.15
CA LEU A 323 -21.94 -16.47 24.63
C LEU A 323 -22.83 -17.24 23.66
N LEU A 324 -23.66 -18.14 24.19
CA LEU A 324 -24.71 -18.77 23.43
C LEU A 324 -26.07 -18.40 24.01
N GLU A 325 -26.93 -17.83 23.18
CA GLU A 325 -28.33 -17.61 23.53
C GLU A 325 -29.10 -18.93 23.40
N ARG A 326 -29.72 -19.38 24.49
CA ARG A 326 -30.60 -20.57 24.54
C ARG A 326 -32.09 -20.20 24.50
N GLY A 327 -32.42 -18.92 24.70
CA GLY A 327 -33.76 -18.37 24.68
C GLY A 327 -33.77 -16.88 25.02
N PRO A 328 -34.95 -16.23 25.14
CA PRO A 328 -35.09 -14.78 25.31
C PRO A 328 -34.37 -14.19 26.53
N SER A 329 -34.06 -15.01 27.54
CA SER A 329 -33.46 -14.58 28.81
C SER A 329 -32.37 -15.52 29.33
N GLU A 330 -31.90 -16.48 28.51
CA GLU A 330 -30.90 -17.48 28.92
C GLU A 330 -29.67 -17.38 28.02
N THR A 331 -28.55 -16.95 28.61
CA THR A 331 -27.25 -16.86 27.94
C THR A 331 -26.23 -17.70 28.70
N GLU A 332 -25.70 -18.73 28.03
CA GLU A 332 -24.63 -19.56 28.59
C GLU A 332 -23.27 -18.96 28.23
N THR A 333 -22.38 -18.79 29.22
CA THR A 333 -21.01 -18.30 28.99
C THR A 333 -20.02 -19.45 29.04
N VAL A 334 -19.22 -19.58 27.97
CA VAL A 334 -18.18 -20.60 27.83
C VAL A 334 -16.81 -19.93 27.73
N LEU A 335 -15.84 -20.43 28.51
CA LEU A 335 -14.44 -20.04 28.43
C LEU A 335 -13.75 -20.94 27.39
N LEU A 336 -13.24 -20.33 26.33
CA LEU A 336 -12.57 -21.02 25.24
C LEU A 336 -11.05 -20.98 25.43
N GLU A 337 -10.41 -22.14 25.31
CA GLU A 337 -8.97 -22.26 25.08
C GLU A 337 -8.71 -23.10 23.83
N VAL A 338 -7.55 -22.88 23.20
CA VAL A 338 -7.07 -23.69 22.08
C VAL A 338 -5.70 -24.27 22.38
N ASP A 339 -5.43 -25.44 21.82
CA ASP A 339 -4.10 -26.05 21.85
C ASP A 339 -3.81 -26.82 20.56
N ALA A 340 -2.54 -26.89 20.17
CA ALA A 340 -2.15 -27.54 18.92
C ALA A 340 -0.76 -28.14 19.03
N SER A 341 -0.54 -29.25 18.34
CA SER A 341 0.74 -29.95 18.38
C SER A 341 0.98 -30.71 17.07
N GLU A 342 2.25 -30.89 16.73
CA GLU A 342 2.66 -31.84 15.68
C GLU A 342 2.42 -33.30 16.11
N GLU A 343 2.28 -33.53 17.41
CA GLU A 343 1.89 -34.79 18.04
C GLU A 343 0.51 -34.66 18.70
N ALA A 344 0.17 -35.56 19.63
CA ALA A 344 -1.03 -35.42 20.45
C ALA A 344 -0.93 -34.19 21.37
N ALA A 345 -2.02 -33.45 21.51
CA ALA A 345 -2.11 -32.29 22.38
C ALA A 345 -1.89 -32.68 23.86
N GLY A 346 -1.05 -31.89 24.54
CA GLY A 346 -0.64 -32.12 25.91
C GLY A 346 -1.50 -31.37 26.94
N MET A 347 -0.90 -30.99 28.06
CA MET A 347 -1.62 -30.38 29.19
C MET A 347 -1.66 -28.84 29.18
N ASP A 348 -1.00 -28.19 28.22
CA ASP A 348 -0.80 -26.73 28.26
C ASP A 348 -2.11 -25.96 28.12
N GLY A 349 -2.97 -26.34 27.18
CA GLY A 349 -4.32 -25.78 27.06
C GLY A 349 -5.17 -26.00 28.31
N HIS A 350 -5.04 -27.16 28.95
CA HIS A 350 -5.73 -27.46 30.20
C HIS A 350 -5.31 -26.51 31.33
N TYR A 351 -4.00 -26.28 31.53
CA TYR A 351 -3.53 -25.42 32.61
C TYR A 351 -4.05 -23.98 32.47
N ARG A 352 -4.10 -23.45 31.24
CA ARG A 352 -4.70 -22.14 30.95
C ARG A 352 -6.19 -22.12 31.26
N LEU A 353 -6.93 -23.12 30.76
CA LEU A 353 -8.38 -23.20 30.96
C LEU A 353 -8.75 -23.32 32.44
N ARG A 354 -8.03 -24.20 33.17
CA ARG A 354 -8.23 -24.43 34.60
C ARG A 354 -8.06 -23.14 35.40
N ARG A 355 -6.98 -22.38 35.15
CA ARG A 355 -6.74 -21.10 35.84
C ARG A 355 -7.93 -20.15 35.66
N ARG A 356 -8.46 -20.06 34.45
CA ARG A 356 -9.60 -19.18 34.13
C ARG A 356 -10.92 -19.67 34.75
N LEU A 357 -11.11 -20.98 34.84
CA LEU A 357 -12.28 -21.56 35.53
C LEU A 357 -12.22 -21.26 37.03
N GLU A 358 -11.05 -21.42 37.67
CA GLU A 358 -10.84 -21.09 39.08
C GLU A 358 -11.09 -19.59 39.35
N GLU A 359 -10.59 -18.71 38.49
CA GLU A 359 -10.86 -17.26 38.55
C GLU A 359 -12.36 -16.93 38.42
N ALA A 360 -13.08 -17.59 37.50
CA ALA A 360 -14.51 -17.39 37.30
C ALA A 360 -15.34 -17.88 38.50
N ILE A 361 -14.96 -19.01 39.10
CA ILE A 361 -15.57 -19.55 40.32
C ILE A 361 -15.35 -18.58 41.49
N ALA A 362 -14.13 -18.05 41.66
CA ALA A 362 -13.83 -17.07 42.70
C ALA A 362 -14.67 -15.78 42.56
N GLN A 363 -15.07 -15.41 41.35
CA GLN A 363 -15.96 -14.29 41.05
C GLN A 363 -17.46 -14.63 41.21
N GLY A 364 -17.80 -15.83 41.68
CA GLY A 364 -19.19 -16.27 41.90
C GLY A 364 -19.97 -16.53 40.61
N LYS A 365 -19.28 -16.68 39.47
CA LYS A 365 -19.89 -16.93 38.15
C LYS A 365 -19.31 -18.22 37.60
N PRO A 366 -19.80 -19.40 38.00
CA PRO A 366 -19.35 -20.66 37.41
C PRO A 366 -19.60 -20.60 35.89
N LYS A 367 -18.56 -20.86 35.11
CA LYS A 367 -18.59 -20.87 33.65
C LYS A 367 -18.21 -22.24 33.14
N ARG A 368 -18.70 -22.59 31.96
CA ARG A 368 -18.30 -23.83 31.29
C ARG A 368 -16.94 -23.65 30.62
N GLY A 369 -16.12 -24.70 30.63
CA GLY A 369 -14.87 -24.71 29.85
C GLY A 369 -15.06 -25.42 28.50
N LEU A 370 -14.37 -24.92 27.47
CA LEU A 370 -14.22 -25.55 26.18
C LEU A 370 -12.75 -25.49 25.75
N LEU A 371 -12.17 -26.64 25.44
CA LEU A 371 -10.83 -26.75 24.88
C LEU A 371 -10.90 -27.35 23.47
N ILE A 372 -10.48 -26.57 22.47
CA ILE A 372 -10.36 -27.04 21.08
C ILE A 372 -8.91 -27.41 20.79
N ILE A 373 -8.68 -28.65 20.35
CA ILE A 373 -7.33 -29.16 20.07
C ILE A 373 -7.10 -29.48 18.60
N ASN A 374 -5.87 -29.24 18.12
CA ASN A 374 -5.39 -29.66 16.81
C ASN A 374 -4.12 -30.53 16.95
N GLY A 375 -4.29 -31.77 17.40
CA GLY A 375 -3.20 -32.74 17.51
C GLY A 375 -2.87 -33.35 16.16
N HIS A 376 -1.60 -33.70 15.94
CA HIS A 376 -1.09 -34.23 14.67
C HIS A 376 -1.42 -33.32 13.48
N ARG A 377 -1.25 -32.00 13.66
CA ARG A 377 -1.71 -30.97 12.71
C ARG A 377 -1.11 -31.08 11.29
N LYS A 378 0.07 -31.71 11.16
CA LYS A 378 0.74 -31.98 9.86
C LYS A 378 0.27 -33.27 9.19
N THR A 379 -0.57 -34.06 9.86
CA THR A 379 -1.17 -35.28 9.32
C THR A 379 -2.59 -34.98 8.83
N ALA A 380 -2.96 -35.54 7.68
CA ALA A 380 -4.31 -35.41 7.13
C ALA A 380 -5.36 -35.88 8.16
N PRO A 381 -6.49 -35.15 8.36
CA PRO A 381 -7.46 -35.45 9.43
C PRO A 381 -7.89 -36.92 9.53
N ALA A 382 -8.21 -37.54 8.38
CA ALA A 382 -8.63 -38.93 8.29
C ALA A 382 -7.55 -39.98 8.69
N LYS A 383 -6.29 -39.55 8.87
CA LYS A 383 -5.16 -40.41 9.24
C LYS A 383 -4.57 -40.06 10.60
N ARG A 384 -5.19 -39.14 11.34
CA ARG A 384 -4.68 -38.76 12.67
C ARG A 384 -4.95 -39.88 13.65
N PRO A 385 -3.95 -40.27 14.47
CA PRO A 385 -4.21 -41.08 15.65
C PRO A 385 -4.91 -40.22 16.72
N ALA A 386 -5.02 -40.72 17.96
CA ALA A 386 -5.61 -39.98 19.05
C ALA A 386 -4.97 -38.58 19.19
N GLN A 387 -5.79 -37.53 19.06
CA GLN A 387 -5.29 -36.14 18.99
C GLN A 387 -4.95 -35.54 20.36
N HIS A 388 -5.23 -36.25 21.46
CA HIS A 388 -4.92 -35.83 22.83
C HIS A 388 -4.11 -36.91 23.54
N GLN A 389 -3.27 -36.48 24.48
CA GLN A 389 -2.63 -37.38 25.43
C GLN A 389 -3.66 -37.85 26.48
N GLU A 390 -3.46 -39.05 27.03
CA GLU A 390 -4.35 -39.62 28.03
C GLU A 390 -4.55 -38.75 29.30
N PRO A 391 -3.51 -38.08 29.84
CA PRO A 391 -3.68 -37.15 30.96
C PRO A 391 -4.67 -36.01 30.66
N LEU A 392 -4.71 -35.52 29.41
CA LEU A 392 -5.61 -34.44 29.01
C LEU A 392 -7.08 -34.90 29.03
N ARG A 393 -7.34 -36.14 28.57
CA ARG A 393 -8.67 -36.76 28.63
C ARG A 393 -9.16 -36.86 30.08
N ILE A 394 -8.34 -37.45 30.95
CA ILE A 394 -8.66 -37.62 32.38
C ILE A 394 -8.94 -36.25 33.04
N ALA A 395 -8.16 -35.24 32.69
CA ALA A 395 -8.32 -33.90 33.23
C ALA A 395 -9.62 -33.21 32.75
N ALA A 396 -10.00 -33.41 31.49
CA ALA A 396 -11.26 -32.91 30.93
C ALA A 396 -12.48 -33.52 31.61
N GLU A 397 -12.46 -34.83 31.87
CA GLU A 397 -13.52 -35.54 32.59
C GLU A 397 -13.62 -35.11 34.05
N SER A 398 -12.48 -35.00 34.74
CA SER A 398 -12.42 -34.61 36.15
C SER A 398 -12.95 -33.19 36.39
N LEU A 399 -12.59 -32.24 35.52
CA LEU A 399 -13.04 -30.84 35.60
C LEU A 399 -14.31 -30.53 34.80
N ARG A 400 -14.91 -31.54 34.15
CA ARG A 400 -16.19 -31.45 33.43
C ARG A 400 -16.25 -30.36 32.36
N TYR A 401 -15.15 -30.14 31.65
CA TYR A 401 -15.13 -29.26 30.47
C TYR A 401 -15.17 -30.09 29.19
N CYS A 402 -15.65 -29.50 28.10
CA CYS A 402 -15.67 -30.16 26.80
C CYS A 402 -14.30 -30.07 26.13
N LEU A 403 -13.79 -31.20 25.65
CA LEU A 403 -12.58 -31.32 24.84
C LEU A 403 -12.98 -31.77 23.43
N ALA A 404 -12.83 -30.91 22.43
CA ALA A 404 -13.18 -31.21 21.04
C ALA A 404 -12.00 -30.96 20.11
N THR A 405 -11.99 -31.61 18.95
CA THR A 405 -10.93 -31.42 17.95
C THR A 405 -11.29 -30.32 16.95
N SER A 406 -10.29 -29.66 16.39
CA SER A 406 -10.48 -28.67 15.32
C SER A 406 -11.01 -29.31 14.04
N ALA A 407 -10.78 -30.61 13.82
CA ALA A 407 -11.37 -31.38 12.72
C ALA A 407 -12.90 -31.51 12.88
N GLN A 408 -13.39 -31.83 14.09
CA GLN A 408 -14.83 -31.86 14.38
C GLN A 408 -15.46 -30.47 14.18
N LEU A 409 -14.78 -29.41 14.62
CA LEU A 409 -15.23 -28.04 14.38
C LEU A 409 -15.29 -27.71 12.88
N PHE A 410 -14.29 -28.14 12.10
CA PHE A 410 -14.28 -27.98 10.65
C PHE A 410 -15.44 -28.71 9.97
N HIS A 411 -15.81 -29.91 10.44
CA HIS A 411 -17.00 -30.62 9.94
C HIS A 411 -18.30 -29.87 10.23
N ALA A 412 -18.44 -29.29 11.42
CA ALA A 412 -19.59 -28.46 11.76
C ALA A 412 -19.65 -27.17 10.90
N VAL A 413 -18.50 -26.55 10.63
CA VAL A 413 -18.42 -25.40 9.70
C VAL A 413 -18.87 -25.78 8.30
N ARG A 414 -18.45 -26.94 7.79
CA ARG A 414 -18.93 -27.44 6.50
C ARG A 414 -20.45 -27.61 6.48
N ALA A 415 -21.02 -28.22 7.53
CA ALA A 415 -22.46 -28.35 7.65
C ALA A 415 -23.18 -26.99 7.64
N ALA A 416 -22.64 -25.99 8.34
CA ALA A 416 -23.19 -24.62 8.34
C ALA A 416 -23.14 -23.99 6.94
N LEU A 417 -22.02 -24.11 6.23
CA LEU A 417 -21.87 -23.60 4.87
C LEU A 417 -22.75 -24.34 3.84
N GLU A 418 -23.07 -25.61 4.10
CA GLU A 418 -23.99 -26.44 3.31
C GLU A 418 -25.47 -26.20 3.68
N GLY A 419 -25.75 -25.39 4.72
CA GLY A 419 -27.10 -25.08 5.20
C GLY A 419 -27.75 -26.18 6.06
N ASP A 420 -26.97 -27.13 6.58
CA ASP A 420 -27.43 -28.20 7.46
C ASP A 420 -27.52 -27.73 8.93
N GLU A 421 -28.59 -26.97 9.20
CA GLU A 421 -28.93 -26.43 10.51
C GLU A 421 -29.13 -27.50 11.59
N ALA A 422 -29.53 -28.73 11.22
CA ALA A 422 -29.75 -29.81 12.16
C ALA A 422 -28.42 -30.30 12.75
N THR A 423 -27.43 -30.56 11.88
CA THR A 423 -26.08 -30.95 12.30
C THR A 423 -25.41 -29.83 13.10
N VAL A 424 -25.55 -28.58 12.68
CA VAL A 424 -25.02 -27.42 13.41
C VAL A 424 -25.61 -27.34 14.83
N ARG A 425 -26.94 -27.47 14.95
CA ARG A 425 -27.63 -27.45 16.25
C ARG A 425 -27.18 -28.59 17.16
N ALA A 426 -27.12 -29.82 16.64
CA ALA A 426 -26.67 -30.98 17.39
C ALA A 426 -25.21 -30.82 17.87
N PHE A 427 -24.33 -30.30 17.01
CA PHE A 427 -22.95 -30.05 17.38
C PHE A 427 -22.81 -28.99 18.48
N ARG A 428 -23.56 -27.88 18.40
CA ARG A 428 -23.61 -26.86 19.47
C ARG A 428 -24.07 -27.45 20.80
N GLU A 429 -25.14 -28.24 20.77
CA GLU A 429 -25.69 -28.85 21.97
C GLU A 429 -24.70 -29.80 22.62
N ARG A 430 -23.96 -30.59 21.82
CA ARG A 430 -22.88 -31.46 22.31
C ARG A 430 -21.69 -30.66 22.87
N LEU A 431 -21.22 -29.63 22.17
CA LEU A 431 -20.14 -28.76 22.66
C LEU A 431 -20.45 -28.14 24.02
N LEU A 432 -21.73 -27.83 24.23
CA LEU A 432 -22.23 -27.50 25.53
C LEU A 432 -22.28 -28.79 26.33
N THR A 433 -23.33 -29.61 26.29
CA THR A 433 -23.57 -30.71 27.24
C THR A 433 -22.44 -31.71 27.55
N THR A 434 -21.47 -31.97 26.66
CA THR A 434 -20.37 -32.93 26.89
C THR A 434 -19.44 -32.53 28.05
N GLU A 435 -19.14 -33.50 28.91
CA GLU A 435 -18.10 -33.43 29.94
C GLU A 435 -16.99 -34.44 29.57
N GLY A 436 -15.78 -33.96 29.27
CA GLY A 436 -14.71 -34.79 28.72
C GLY A 436 -14.59 -34.70 27.20
N VAL A 437 -14.16 -35.78 26.55
CA VAL A 437 -13.91 -35.81 25.09
C VAL A 437 -15.22 -35.86 24.31
N LEU A 438 -15.36 -34.94 23.35
CA LEU A 438 -16.42 -34.94 22.36
C LEU A 438 -16.20 -36.11 21.40
N THR A 439 -17.05 -37.13 21.46
CA THR A 439 -17.00 -38.28 20.54
C THR A 439 -17.60 -37.92 19.18
N GLU A 440 -17.10 -38.54 18.11
CA GLU A 440 -17.80 -38.53 16.81
C GLU A 440 -19.07 -39.40 16.92
N ASP A 441 -20.09 -39.08 16.11
CA ASP A 441 -21.27 -39.96 15.95
C ASP A 441 -20.97 -41.08 14.94
#